data_AF-A0A9E5G180-F1
#
_entry.id   AF-A0A9E5G180-F1
#
_cell.length_a   1.000
_cell.length_b   1.000
_cell.length_c   1.000
_cell.angle_alpha   90.00
_cell.angle_beta   90.00
_cell.angle_gamma   90.00
#
_symmetry.space_group_name_H-M   'P 1'
#
loop_
_entity.id
_entity.type
_entity.pdbx_description
1 polymer ?
#
loop_
_entity_poly.entity_id
_entity_poly.type
_entity_poly.pdbx_seq_one_letter_code
_entity_poly.pdbx_strand_id
1 'polypeptide(L)'
;MKETSEICKAFVPPEIIKHLWTITELYDEDRYVFVLSSRRLGDSMVQDIKIIVGDRSYLHSVYGFKPVDFTIKVSSKDKNYRMTLIPSSKAEYEIEKWRRRNLYNNFLKKLSSSPEHFRVRRAW
;
A
#
# COMPACT_ATOMS: atom_id res chain seq x y z
N MET A 1 3.69 -4.69 -17.93
CA MET A 1 3.44 -3.37 -17.28
C MET A 1 3.45 -3.54 -15.76
N LYS A 2 3.90 -2.55 -14.98
CA LYS A 2 3.87 -2.58 -13.50
C LYS A 2 2.87 -1.57 -12.96
N GLU A 3 1.93 -2.03 -12.15
CA GLU A 3 0.91 -1.19 -11.55
C GLU A 3 0.90 -1.35 -10.04
N THR A 4 1.10 -0.26 -9.31
CA THR A 4 0.89 -0.21 -7.86
C THR A 4 -0.47 0.41 -7.56
N SER A 5 -1.31 -0.30 -6.81
CA SER A 5 -2.61 0.21 -6.39
C SER A 5 -2.50 1.52 -5.59
N GLU A 6 -3.52 2.37 -5.68
CA GLU A 6 -3.55 3.65 -4.96
C GLU A 6 -3.46 3.47 -3.43
N ILE A 7 -4.08 2.41 -2.91
CA ILE A 7 -4.04 2.09 -1.48
C ILE A 7 -2.60 1.74 -1.06
N CYS A 8 -1.86 0.95 -1.85
CA CYS A 8 -0.44 0.72 -1.56
C CYS A 8 0.33 2.06 -1.54
N LYS A 9 0.13 2.92 -2.54
CA LYS A 9 0.81 4.23 -2.61
C LYS A 9 0.48 5.15 -1.44
N ALA A 10 -0.73 5.02 -0.87
CA ALA A 10 -1.18 5.85 0.24
C ALA A 10 -0.62 5.40 1.60
N PHE A 11 -0.42 4.09 1.80
CA PHE A 11 -0.08 3.51 3.10
C PHE A 11 1.35 2.98 3.20
N VAL A 12 2.01 2.74 2.07
CA VAL A 12 3.34 2.14 2.00
C VAL A 12 4.32 3.20 1.46
N PRO A 13 5.42 3.48 2.18
CA PRO A 13 6.47 4.37 1.71
C PRO A 13 6.96 4.01 0.29
N PRO A 14 7.23 5.00 -0.57
CA PRO A 14 7.65 4.76 -1.96
C PRO A 14 8.97 3.98 -2.04
N GLU A 15 9.85 4.11 -1.05
CA GLU A 15 11.11 3.38 -0.93
C GLU A 15 10.86 1.88 -0.75
N ILE A 16 9.89 1.52 0.11
CA ILE A 16 9.47 0.12 0.29
C ILE A 16 8.87 -0.40 -1.01
N ILE A 17 7.95 0.35 -1.62
CA ILE A 17 7.32 -0.06 -2.90
C ILE A 17 8.37 -0.35 -3.97
N LYS A 18 9.37 0.55 -4.12
CA LYS A 18 10.47 0.37 -5.06
C LYS A 18 11.26 -0.90 -4.75
N HIS A 19 11.60 -1.11 -3.48
CA HIS A 19 12.33 -2.29 -3.04
C HIS A 19 11.58 -3.60 -3.31
N LEU A 20 10.27 -3.64 -3.05
CA LEU A 20 9.44 -4.80 -3.37
C LEU A 20 9.42 -5.10 -4.87
N TRP A 21 9.32 -4.07 -5.72
CA TRP A 21 9.41 -4.24 -7.17
C TRP A 21 10.76 -4.79 -7.64
N THR A 22 11.86 -4.37 -7.01
CA THR A 22 13.19 -4.94 -7.28
C THR A 22 13.23 -6.42 -6.93
N ILE A 23 12.65 -6.82 -5.78
CA ILE A 23 12.58 -8.24 -5.41
C ILE A 23 11.77 -9.05 -6.45
N THR A 24 10.65 -8.53 -6.92
CA THR A 24 9.85 -9.23 -7.94
C THR A 24 10.56 -9.40 -9.28
N GLU A 25 11.50 -8.51 -9.63
CA GLU A 25 12.31 -8.64 -10.85
C GLU A 25 13.40 -9.70 -10.72
N LEU A 26 13.89 -9.94 -9.50
CA LEU A 26 15.00 -10.88 -9.27
C LEU A 26 14.57 -12.34 -9.42
N TYR A 27 13.35 -12.68 -9.00
CA TYR A 27 12.87 -14.06 -9.00
C TYR A 27 11.99 -14.41 -10.20
N ASP A 28 11.45 -13.41 -10.92
CA ASP A 28 10.57 -13.56 -12.11
C ASP A 28 9.43 -14.60 -11.98
N GLU A 29 8.85 -14.68 -10.79
CA GLU A 29 7.71 -15.56 -10.47
C GLU A 29 6.36 -14.86 -10.67
N ASP A 30 5.30 -15.64 -10.87
CA ASP A 30 3.97 -15.08 -11.15
C ASP A 30 3.27 -14.49 -9.93
N ARG A 31 3.66 -14.92 -8.72
CA ARG A 31 2.97 -14.56 -7.47
C ARG A 31 3.94 -14.36 -6.33
N TYR A 32 3.80 -13.22 -5.68
CA TYR A 32 4.53 -12.86 -4.46
C TYR A 32 3.57 -12.44 -3.37
N VAL A 33 3.88 -12.83 -2.14
CA VAL A 33 3.28 -12.25 -0.94
C VAL A 33 4.39 -11.68 -0.08
N PHE A 34 4.29 -10.39 0.23
CA PHE A 34 5.18 -9.66 1.11
C PHE A 34 4.45 -9.34 2.40
N VAL A 35 4.94 -9.84 3.53
CA VAL A 35 4.43 -9.47 4.85
C VAL A 35 5.41 -8.46 5.44
N LEU A 36 4.97 -7.20 5.48
CA LEU A 36 5.70 -6.09 6.09
C LEU A 36 5.33 -6.07 7.57
N SER A 37 6.33 -6.24 8.45
CA SER A 37 6.17 -6.15 9.90
C SER A 37 7.21 -5.20 10.48
N SER A 38 6.81 -4.43 11.48
CA SER A 38 7.73 -3.53 12.18
C SER A 38 8.31 -4.21 13.42
N ARG A 39 9.61 -4.06 13.65
CA ARG A 39 10.28 -4.56 14.86
C ARG A 39 11.14 -3.48 15.50
N ARG A 40 11.19 -3.46 16.83
CA ARG A 40 12.10 -2.58 17.56
C ARG A 40 13.48 -3.23 17.66
N LEU A 41 14.53 -2.47 17.34
CA LEU A 41 15.92 -2.86 17.47
C LEU A 41 16.66 -1.74 18.21
N GLY A 42 16.87 -1.93 19.51
CA GLY A 42 17.34 -0.85 20.40
C GLY A 42 16.36 0.31 20.44
N ASP A 43 16.85 1.51 20.11
CA ASP A 43 16.03 2.73 20.03
C ASP A 43 15.46 3.00 18.64
N SER A 44 15.75 2.13 17.66
CA SER A 44 15.27 2.25 16.29
C SER A 44 14.12 1.30 15.99
N MET A 45 13.28 1.70 15.04
CA MET A 45 12.27 0.86 14.44
C MET A 45 12.77 0.39 13.07
N VAL A 46 12.65 -0.91 12.80
CA VAL A 46 13.14 -1.59 11.60
C VAL A 46 11.96 -2.21 10.87
N GLN A 47 12.03 -2.27 9.54
CA GLN A 47 11.08 -2.99 8.72
C GLN A 47 11.60 -4.40 8.43
N ASP A 48 10.90 -5.41 8.91
CA ASP A 48 11.08 -6.78 8.45
C ASP A 48 10.09 -7.08 7.32
N ILE A 49 10.58 -7.71 6.25
CA ILE A 49 9.84 -8.07 5.04
C ILE A 49 9.97 -9.58 4.87
N LYS A 50 8.90 -10.31 5.16
CA LYS A 50 8.81 -11.74 4.80
C LYS A 50 8.31 -11.86 3.37
N ILE A 51 9.12 -12.44 2.51
CA ILE A 51 8.85 -12.67 1.09
C ILE A 51 8.42 -14.12 0.94
N ILE A 52 7.26 -14.37 0.34
CA ILE A 52 6.72 -15.70 0.09
C ILE A 52 6.49 -15.85 -1.41
N VAL A 53 7.12 -16.86 -2.00
CA VAL A 53 7.13 -17.11 -3.46
C VAL A 53 7.10 -18.62 -3.70
N GLY A 54 6.03 -19.11 -4.32
CA GLY A 54 5.74 -20.55 -4.37
C GLY A 54 5.77 -21.16 -2.97
N ASP A 55 6.57 -22.21 -2.79
CA ASP A 55 6.76 -22.91 -1.51
C ASP A 55 7.94 -22.36 -0.67
N ARG A 56 8.59 -21.29 -1.14
CA ARG A 56 9.77 -20.71 -0.47
C ARG A 56 9.38 -19.46 0.30
N SER A 57 10.07 -19.24 1.42
CA SER A 57 9.95 -17.99 2.17
C SER A 57 11.31 -17.47 2.61
N TYR A 58 11.49 -16.16 2.51
CA TYR A 58 12.71 -15.44 2.88
C TYR A 58 12.36 -14.30 3.82
N LEU A 59 13.28 -13.90 4.69
CA LEU A 59 13.14 -12.75 5.57
C LEU A 59 14.23 -11.74 5.24
N HIS A 60 13.83 -10.49 5.03
CA HIS A 60 14.74 -9.39 4.73
C HIS A 60 14.44 -8.21 5.67
N SER A 61 15.46 -7.65 6.31
CA SER A 61 15.32 -6.49 7.18
C SER A 61 15.84 -5.24 6.46
N VAL A 62 15.06 -4.17 6.50
CA VAL A 62 15.36 -2.91 5.83
C VAL A 62 15.30 -1.76 6.81
N TYR A 63 16.24 -0.83 6.67
CA TYR A 63 16.52 0.24 7.63
C TYR A 63 16.33 1.62 6.98
N GLY A 64 16.17 2.64 7.82
CA GLY A 64 16.23 4.04 7.37
C GLY A 64 14.89 4.64 6.90
N PHE A 65 13.77 3.96 7.10
CA PHE A 65 12.44 4.50 6.82
C PHE A 65 11.42 4.12 7.89
N LYS A 66 10.29 4.84 7.92
CA LYS A 66 9.19 4.56 8.83
C LYS A 66 8.59 3.20 8.50
N PRO A 67 8.68 2.20 9.40
CA PRO A 67 8.14 0.89 9.11
C PRO A 67 6.62 0.90 9.13
N VAL A 68 6.06 -0.05 8.39
CA VAL A 68 4.64 -0.26 8.22
C VAL A 68 4.29 -1.72 8.46
N ASP A 69 3.03 -1.95 8.80
CA ASP A 69 2.49 -3.27 9.10
C ASP A 69 1.36 -3.59 8.13
N PHE A 70 1.69 -4.28 7.04
CA PHE A 70 0.76 -4.61 5.96
C PHE A 70 1.20 -5.89 5.24
N THR A 71 0.23 -6.62 4.71
CA THR A 71 0.51 -7.66 3.72
C THR A 71 0.29 -7.08 2.33
N ILE A 72 1.21 -7.34 1.41
CA ILE A 72 1.14 -6.90 0.02
C ILE A 72 1.23 -8.13 -0.86
N LYS A 73 0.38 -8.19 -1.87
CA LYS A 73 0.41 -9.24 -2.89
C LYS A 73 0.83 -8.62 -4.21
N VAL A 74 1.74 -9.29 -4.90
CA VAL A 74 2.01 -9.02 -6.32
C VAL A 74 1.57 -10.22 -7.12
N SER A 75 0.76 -9.98 -8.13
CA SER A 75 0.32 -11.02 -9.07
C SER A 75 0.59 -10.57 -10.51
N SER A 76 1.11 -11.47 -11.32
CA SER A 76 1.15 -11.34 -12.77
C SER A 76 -0.18 -11.81 -13.37
N LYS A 77 -0.63 -11.11 -14.41
CA LYS A 77 -1.60 -11.62 -15.38
C LYS A 77 -1.15 -11.12 -16.75
N ASP A 78 -0.86 -12.03 -17.68
CA ASP A 78 -0.42 -11.69 -19.04
C ASP A 78 0.79 -10.72 -19.07
N LYS A 79 1.79 -10.96 -18.20
CA LYS A 79 2.97 -10.08 -18.00
C LYS A 79 2.65 -8.66 -17.52
N ASN A 80 1.46 -8.46 -16.98
CA ASN A 80 1.09 -7.26 -16.23
C ASN A 80 1.12 -7.58 -14.74
N TYR A 81 2.07 -6.97 -14.04
CA TYR A 81 2.24 -7.15 -12.61
C TYR A 81 1.43 -6.09 -11.86
N ARG A 82 0.62 -6.53 -10.91
CA ARG A 82 -0.18 -5.65 -10.05
C ARG A 82 0.16 -5.87 -8.59
N MET A 83 0.50 -4.77 -7.90
CA MET A 83 0.77 -4.74 -6.46
C MET A 83 -0.44 -4.22 -5.70
N THR A 84 -1.01 -5.08 -4.86
CA THR A 84 -2.21 -4.79 -4.06
C THR A 84 -1.95 -5.01 -2.58
N LEU A 85 -2.60 -4.21 -1.75
CA LEU A 85 -2.53 -4.34 -0.30
C LEU A 85 -3.61 -5.34 0.16
N ILE A 86 -3.21 -6.33 0.95
CA ILE A 86 -4.10 -7.21 1.69
C ILE A 86 -4.20 -6.65 3.11
N PRO A 87 -5.32 -6.00 3.44
CA PRO A 87 -5.44 -5.35 4.73
C PRO A 87 -5.66 -6.39 5.83
N SER A 88 -4.98 -6.20 6.96
CA SER A 88 -5.41 -6.81 8.22
C SER A 88 -6.68 -6.13 8.71
N SER A 89 -7.46 -6.76 9.60
CA SER A 89 -8.69 -6.16 10.14
C SER A 89 -8.46 -4.76 10.77
N LYS A 90 -7.27 -4.52 11.33
CA LYS A 90 -6.87 -3.20 11.85
C LYS A 90 -6.58 -2.20 10.73
N ALA A 91 -5.96 -2.64 9.64
CA ALA A 91 -5.72 -1.83 8.46
C ALA A 91 -7.00 -1.51 7.68
N GLU A 92 -7.98 -2.42 7.66
CA GLU A 92 -9.26 -2.23 6.97
C GLU A 92 -9.99 -0.97 7.45
N TYR A 93 -9.99 -0.72 8.77
CA TYR A 93 -10.61 0.47 9.35
C TYR A 93 -9.96 1.77 8.84
N GLU A 94 -8.64 1.85 8.84
CA GLU A 94 -7.92 3.05 8.37
C GLU A 94 -8.05 3.23 6.85
N ILE A 95 -8.08 2.13 6.09
CA ILE A 95 -8.32 2.15 4.64
C ILE A 95 -9.73 2.65 4.34
N GLU A 96 -10.73 2.19 5.06
CA GLU A 96 -12.12 2.61 4.91
C GLU A 96 -12.29 4.09 5.25
N LYS A 97 -11.66 4.55 6.34
CA LYS A 97 -11.60 5.96 6.71
C LYS A 97 -10.93 6.82 5.62
N TRP A 98 -9.84 6.34 5.02
CA TRP A 98 -9.17 7.00 3.89
C TRP A 98 -10.08 7.04 2.65
N ARG A 99 -10.74 5.94 2.30
CA ARG A 99 -11.69 5.87 1.16
C ARG A 99 -12.81 6.90 1.31
N ARG A 100 -13.43 6.98 2.49
CA ARG A 100 -14.49 7.97 2.78
C ARG A 100 -13.99 9.40 2.63
N ARG A 101 -12.79 9.72 3.13
CA ARG A 101 -12.20 11.05 2.95
C ARG A 101 -11.92 11.38 1.49
N ASN A 102 -11.41 10.44 0.72
CA ASN A 102 -11.17 10.65 -0.72
C ASN A 102 -12.47 10.82 -1.51
N LEU A 103 -13.50 10.03 -1.21
CA LEU A 103 -14.84 10.20 -1.79
C LEU A 103 -15.40 11.59 -1.48
N TYR A 104 -15.31 12.04 -0.22
CA TYR A 104 -15.74 13.36 0.19
C TYR A 104 -14.96 14.49 -0.51
N ASN A 105 -13.63 14.37 -0.59
CA ASN A 105 -12.80 15.35 -1.28
C ASN A 105 -13.10 15.40 -2.79
N ASN A 106 -13.34 14.26 -3.43
CA ASN A 106 -13.75 14.19 -4.82
C ASN A 106 -15.13 14.80 -5.05
N PHE A 107 -16.07 14.59 -4.13
CA PHE A 107 -17.38 15.23 -4.14
C PHE A 107 -17.26 16.76 -4.03
N LEU A 108 -16.48 17.27 -3.07
CA LEU A 108 -16.23 18.70 -2.93
C LEU A 108 -15.57 19.31 -4.18
N LYS A 109 -14.58 18.62 -4.76
CA LYS A 109 -13.95 19.06 -6.02
C LYS A 109 -14.96 19.17 -7.15
N LYS A 110 -15.82 18.15 -7.33
CA LYS A 110 -16.90 18.16 -8.34
C LYS A 110 -17.88 19.31 -8.13
N LEU A 111 -18.25 19.61 -6.89
CA LEU A 111 -19.10 20.75 -6.56
C LEU A 111 -18.41 22.09 -6.87
N SER A 112 -17.11 22.23 -6.58
CA SER A 112 -16.36 23.46 -6.87
C SER A 112 -16.09 23.69 -8.37
N SER A 113 -16.15 22.63 -9.18
CA SER A 113 -16.01 22.70 -10.65
C SER A 113 -17.35 22.80 -11.39
N SER A 114 -18.48 22.75 -10.68
CA SER A 114 -19.81 22.93 -11.28
C SER A 114 -20.18 24.42 -11.25
N PRO A 115 -20.58 25.06 -12.38
CA PRO A 115 -20.87 26.50 -12.43
C PRO A 115 -22.13 26.92 -11.64
N GLU A 116 -22.92 25.97 -11.14
CA GLU A 116 -24.19 26.25 -10.48
C GLU A 116 -24.09 26.13 -8.95
N HIS A 117 -23.86 27.29 -8.33
CA HIS A 117 -24.39 27.75 -7.03
C HIS A 117 -24.98 26.70 -6.06
N PHE A 118 -24.15 25.89 -5.40
CA PHE A 118 -24.53 25.27 -4.12
C PHE A 118 -23.43 25.43 -3.08
N ARG A 119 -23.58 26.45 -2.20
CA ARG A 119 -22.76 26.59 -0.99
C ARG A 119 -23.24 25.59 0.06
N VAL A 120 -22.58 24.43 0.15
CA VAL A 120 -22.79 23.50 1.26
C VAL A 120 -22.21 24.12 2.53
N ARG A 121 -23.08 24.56 3.46
CA ARG A 121 -22.66 24.94 4.82
C ARG A 121 -22.57 23.67 5.67
N ARG A 122 -21.51 23.56 6.48
CA ARG A 122 -21.47 22.57 7.57
C ARG A 122 -22.60 22.87 8.55
N ALA A 123 -23.51 21.93 8.73
CA ALA A 123 -24.37 21.90 9.91
C ALA A 123 -23.49 21.46 11.09
N TRP A 124 -23.47 22.28 12.13
CA TRP A 124 -22.85 21.95 13.42
C TRP A 124 -23.78 21.05 14.22
#